data_AF-A0A7C4UIZ8-F1
#
_entry.id   AF-A0A7C4UIZ8-F1
#
_cell.length_a   1.000
_cell.length_b   1.000
_cell.length_c   1.000
_cell.angle_alpha   90.00
_cell.angle_beta   90.00
_cell.angle_gamma   90.00
#
_symmetry.space_group_name_H-M   'P 1'
#
loop_
_entity.id
_entity.type
_entity.pdbx_description
1 polymer ?
#
loop_
_entity_poly.entity_id
_entity_poly.type
_entity_poly.pdbx_seq_one_letter_code
_entity_poly.pdbx_strand_id
1 'polypeptide(L)' 'MISTASGRGKLYGSLKDLRLLWEDTEKIWDDEIRRNFEEKLFEPLVGHCQSAIRAMDRLSQLMAQIQNECE' A
#
# COMPACT_ATOMS: atom_id res chain seq x y z
N MET A 1 18.68 2.78 -8.72
CA MET A 1 18.37 1.55 -7.95
C MET A 1 17.33 1.95 -6.90
N ILE A 2 16.07 1.48 -7.00
CA ILE A 2 15.06 1.81 -6.00
C ILE A 2 15.41 1.02 -4.74
N SER A 3 15.89 1.71 -3.70
CA SER A 3 16.00 1.10 -2.37
C SER A 3 14.60 0.67 -1.92
N THR A 4 14.49 -0.55 -1.40
CA THR A 4 13.24 -1.11 -0.86
C THR A 4 12.58 -0.18 0.16
N ALA A 5 13.38 0.56 0.94
CA ALA A 5 12.90 1.58 1.87
C ALA A 5 12.23 2.78 1.16
N SER A 6 12.82 3.27 0.06
CA SER A 6 12.25 4.38 -0.73
C SER A 6 10.97 3.95 -1.45
N GLY A 7 10.95 2.73 -2.00
CA GLY A 7 9.76 2.14 -2.62
C GLY A 7 8.60 1.99 -1.63
N ARG A 8 8.89 1.45 -0.43
CA ARG A 8 7.90 1.29 0.64
C ARG A 8 7.31 2.63 1.08
N GLY A 9 8.16 3.64 1.30
CA GLY A 9 7.70 4.98 1.70
C GLY A 9 6.76 5.62 0.68
N LYS A 10 7.11 5.53 -0.62
CA LYS A 10 6.26 6.03 -1.70
C LYS A 10 4.92 5.31 -1.76
N LEU A 11 4.93 3.97 -1.69
CA LEU A 11 3.71 3.18 -1.74
C LEU A 11 2.79 3.48 -0.55
N TYR A 12 3.34 3.59 0.66
CA TYR A 12 2.58 3.97 1.84
C TYR A 12 1.94 5.36 1.70
N GLY A 13 2.72 6.34 1.24
CA GLY A 13 2.22 7.70 1.00
C GLY A 13 1.09 7.73 -0.02
N SER A 14 1.31 7.15 -1.20
CA SER A 14 0.29 7.09 -2.25
C SER A 14 -0.96 6.32 -1.84
N LEU A 15 -0.83 5.24 -1.05
CA LEU A 15 -1.98 4.52 -0.52
C LEU A 15 -2.78 5.37 0.47
N LYS A 16 -2.11 6.16 1.32
CA LYS A 16 -2.78 7.10 2.22
C LYS A 16 -3.55 8.15 1.44
N ASP A 17 -2.92 8.77 0.46
CA ASP A 17 -3.55 9.81 -0.37
C ASP A 17 -4.75 9.24 -1.15
N LEU A 18 -4.61 8.03 -1.70
CA LEU A 18 -5.69 7.33 -2.39
C LEU A 18 -6.90 7.09 -1.47
N ARG A 19 -6.69 6.71 -0.21
CA ARG A 19 -7.79 6.49 0.75
C ARG A 19 -8.52 7.78 1.10
N LEU A 20 -7.79 8.89 1.28
CA LEU A 20 -8.40 10.20 1.52
C LEU A 20 -9.25 10.65 0.32
N LEU A 21 -8.71 10.49 -0.90
CA LEU A 21 -9.45 10.82 -2.12
C LEU A 21 -10.68 9.92 -2.30
N TRP A 22 -10.60 8.65 -1.91
CA TRP A 22 -11.74 7.75 -1.91
C TRP A 22 -12.82 8.25 -0.94
N GLU A 23 -12.48 8.50 0.32
CA GLU A 23 -13.41 9.03 1.33
C GLU A 23 -14.12 10.32 0.86
N ASP A 24 -13.42 11.20 0.15
CA ASP A 24 -14.03 12.40 -0.45
C ASP A 24 -14.93 12.08 -1.64
N THR A 25 -14.57 11.09 -2.45
CA THR A 25 -15.37 10.63 -3.60
C THR A 25 -16.69 10.03 -3.13
N GLU A 26 -16.69 9.25 -2.05
CA GLU A 26 -17.90 8.61 -1.50
C GLU A 26 -18.94 9.61 -0.99
N LYS A 27 -18.52 10.83 -0.64
CA LYS A 27 -19.44 11.90 -0.23
C LYS A 27 -20.32 12.41 -1.37
N ILE A 28 -19.87 12.25 -2.61
CA ILE A 28 -20.57 12.74 -3.81
C ILE A 28 -21.05 11.62 -4.72
N TRP A 29 -20.50 10.41 -4.59
CA TRP A 29 -20.87 9.22 -5.34
C TRP A 29 -21.40 8.15 -4.38
N ASP A 30 -22.73 7.98 -4.29
CA ASP A 30 -23.37 7.04 -3.33
C ASP A 30 -24.37 6.06 -3.98
N ASP A 31 -24.15 5.73 -5.25
CA ASP A 31 -24.98 4.73 -5.93
C ASP A 31 -24.50 3.28 -5.69
N GLU A 32 -25.18 2.33 -6.31
CA GLU A 32 -24.82 0.91 -6.26
C GLU A 32 -23.49 0.61 -6.99
N ILE A 33 -23.16 1.39 -8.02
CA ILE A 33 -21.92 1.23 -8.79
C ILE A 33 -20.72 1.56 -7.91
N ARG A 34 -20.83 2.62 -7.09
CA ARG A 34 -19.82 3.01 -6.11
C ARG A 34 -19.50 1.89 -5.13
N ARG A 35 -20.54 1.27 -4.55
CA ARG A 35 -20.41 0.12 -3.63
C ARG A 35 -19.76 -1.08 -4.34
N ASN A 36 -20.17 -1.37 -5.57
CA ASN A 36 -19.59 -2.46 -6.36
C ASN A 36 -18.10 -2.22 -6.65
N PHE A 37 -17.73 -0.98 -6.97
CA PHE A 37 -16.35 -0.58 -7.18
C PHE A 37 -15.53 -0.72 -5.89
N GLU A 38 -16.08 -0.27 -4.76
CA GLU A 38 -15.45 -0.39 -3.45
C GLU A 38 -15.07 -1.84 -3.15
N GLU A 39 -16.06 -2.74 -3.21
CA GLU A 39 -15.92 -4.15 -2.86
C GLU A 39 -15.01 -4.92 -3.83
N LYS A 40 -15.13 -4.67 -5.14
CA LYS A 40 -14.45 -5.49 -6.15
C LYS A 40 -13.08 -4.99 -6.55
N LEU A 41 -12.81 -3.70 -6.38
CA LEU A 41 -11.59 -3.08 -6.88
C LEU A 41 -10.84 -2.34 -5.78
N PHE A 42 -11.51 -1.45 -5.05
CA PHE A 42 -10.84 -0.58 -4.09
C PHE A 42 -10.29 -1.35 -2.89
N GLU A 43 -11.13 -2.09 -2.18
CA GLU A 43 -10.73 -2.88 -1.00
C GLU A 43 -9.65 -3.93 -1.35
N PRO A 44 -9.78 -4.73 -2.43
CA PRO A 44 -8.71 -5.62 -2.86
C PRO A 44 -7.39 -4.91 -3.16
N LEU A 45 -7.44 -3.75 -3.84
CA LEU A 45 -6.23 -2.95 -4.13
C LEU A 45 -5.56 -2.48 -2.84
N VAL A 46 -6.33 -1.95 -1.88
CA VAL A 46 -5.82 -1.54 -0.56
C VAL A 46 -5.14 -2.73 0.14
N GLY A 47 -5.79 -3.89 0.17
CA GLY A 47 -5.24 -5.11 0.75
C GLY A 47 -3.93 -5.58 0.09
N HIS A 48 -3.84 -5.50 -1.23
CA HIS A 48 -2.61 -5.81 -1.97
C HIS A 48 -1.48 -4.82 -1.67
N CYS A 49 -1.76 -3.52 -1.66
CA CYS A 49 -0.77 -2.50 -1.32
C CYS A 49 -0.23 -2.66 0.10
N GLN A 50 -1.11 -2.91 1.08
CA GLN A 50 -0.70 -3.19 2.46
C GLN A 50 0.16 -4.46 2.56
N SER A 51 -0.19 -5.50 1.82
CA SER A 51 0.58 -6.75 1.78
C SER A 51 1.97 -6.53 1.17
N ALA A 52 2.06 -5.74 0.10
CA ALA A 52 3.33 -5.36 -0.50
C ALA A 52 4.21 -4.55 0.46
N ILE A 53 3.64 -3.58 1.18
CA ILE A 53 4.36 -2.78 2.20
C ILE A 53 4.95 -3.71 3.27
N ARG A 54 4.16 -4.64 3.83
CA ARG A 54 4.64 -5.61 4.82
C ARG A 54 5.74 -6.52 4.27
N ALA A 55 5.62 -6.97 3.02
CA ALA A 55 6.66 -7.77 2.37
C ALA A 55 7.97 -6.99 2.21
N MET A 56 7.88 -5.69 1.84
CA MET A 56 9.05 -4.81 1.77
C MET A 56 9.72 -4.65 3.13
N ASP A 57 8.95 -4.48 4.21
CA ASP A 57 9.52 -4.37 5.57
C ASP A 57 10.26 -5.65 5.98
N ARG A 58 9.70 -6.82 5.69
CA ARG A 58 10.37 -8.11 5.94
C ARG A 58 11.66 -8.25 5.13
N LEU A 59 11.66 -7.83 3.86
CA LEU A 59 12.86 -7.86 3.03
C LEU A 59 13.95 -6.93 3.57
N SER A 60 13.58 -5.72 4.03
CA SER A 60 14.52 -4.80 4.67
C SER A 60 15.14 -5.39 5.93
N GLN A 61 14.36 -6.10 6.76
CA GLN A 61 14.88 -6.79 7.94
C GLN A 61 15.86 -7.91 7.58
N LEU A 62 15.53 -8.75 6.60
CA LEU A 62 16.41 -9.84 6.16
C LEU A 62 17.72 -9.31 5.58
N MET A 63 17.68 -8.22 4.81
CA MET A 63 18.89 -7.61 4.27
C MET A 63 19.80 -7.05 5.38
N ALA A 64 19.22 -6.42 6.40
CA ALA A 64 19.98 -5.94 7.55
C ALA A 64 20.62 -7.09 8.35
N GLN A 65 19.92 -8.22 8.51
CA GLN A 65 20.47 -9.42 9.16
C GLN A 65 21.65 -10.00 8.39
N ILE A 66 21.51 -10.20 7.08
CA ILE A 66 22.58 -10.74 6.22
C ILE A 66 23.82 -9.83 6.27
N GLN A 67 23.63 -8.51 6.27
CA GLN A 67 24.73 -7.57 6.35
C GLN A 67 25.49 -7.69 7.68
N ASN A 68 24.77 -7.83 8.81
CA ASN A 68 25.38 -8.01 10.12
C ASN A 68 26.07 -9.38 10.29
N GLU A 69 25.63 -10.41 9.59
CA GLU A 69 26.25 -11.75 9.61
C GLU A 69 27.53 -11.84 8.76
N CYS A 70 27.74 -10.87 7.85
CA CYS A 70 28.90 -10.79 6.97
C CYS A 70 29.96 -9.77 7.43
N GLU A 71 29.71 -9.05 8.53
CA GLU A 71 30.70 -8.24 9.27
C GLU A 71 31.39 -9.08 10.35
#